data_AF-A0A959KI25-F1
#
_entry.id   AF-A0A959KI25-F1
#
_cell.length_a   1.000
_cell.length_b   1.000
_cell.length_c   1.000
_cell.angle_alpha   90.00
_cell.angle_beta   90.00
_cell.angle_gamma   90.00
#
_symmetry.space_group_name_H-M   'P 1'
#
loop_
_entity.id
_entity.type
_entity.pdbx_description
1 polymer ?
#
loop_
_entity_poly.entity_id
_entity_poly.type
_entity_poly.pdbx_seq_one_letter_code
_entity_poly.pdbx_strand_id
1 'polypeptide(L)'
;MKTLLITLFALFSTTLIAQQAITWKGGTPGRESDWNEPRNWSTNCLPNEFSDLIIPDVSTTTFSTPVIKEGIVEINSLTIASNSKLTIQSPARLIVYSYLEGVNEYNLVEEGALLFMSEQSASTPGRTKNPKSSYASYYSPKN
;
A
#
# COMPACT_ATOMS: atom_id res chain seq x y z
N MET A 1 11.93 4.45 51.00
CA MET A 1 12.33 3.35 50.10
C MET A 1 11.16 2.50 49.57
N LYS A 2 9.89 2.94 49.66
CA LYS A 2 8.73 2.23 49.08
C LYS A 2 8.12 2.95 47.87
N THR A 3 8.33 4.26 47.77
CA THR A 3 7.91 5.08 46.63
C THR A 3 8.90 5.06 45.45
N LEU A 4 10.15 4.67 45.69
CA LEU A 4 11.18 4.53 44.64
C LEU A 4 10.99 3.28 43.77
N LEU A 5 10.21 2.28 44.25
CA LEU A 5 9.97 1.03 43.53
C LEU A 5 8.84 1.14 42.50
N ILE A 6 7.97 2.16 42.61
CA ILE A 6 6.80 2.33 41.73
C ILE A 6 7.17 3.10 40.46
N THR A 7 8.19 3.97 40.49
CA THR A 7 8.67 4.70 39.31
C THR A 7 9.50 3.83 38.34
N LEU A 8 10.03 2.69 38.79
CA LEU A 8 10.85 1.81 37.94
C LEU A 8 10.03 0.85 37.07
N PHE A 9 8.72 0.73 37.30
CA PHE A 9 7.81 -0.11 36.51
C PHE A 9 7.02 0.68 35.44
N ALA A 10 7.25 1.99 35.34
CA ALA A 10 6.57 2.88 34.39
C ALA A 10 7.39 3.14 33.10
N LEU A 11 8.34 2.27 32.75
CA LEU A 11 8.87 2.20 31.38
C LEU A 11 7.90 1.39 30.53
N PHE A 12 6.66 1.87 30.44
CA PHE A 12 5.71 1.42 29.44
C PHE A 12 6.28 1.91 28.11
N SER A 13 7.02 1.04 27.41
CA SER A 13 7.56 1.34 26.09
C SER A 13 6.36 1.57 25.17
N THR A 14 6.00 2.84 24.97
CA THR A 14 5.04 3.21 23.94
C THR A 14 5.71 2.89 22.61
N THR A 15 5.35 1.77 22.00
CA THR A 15 5.62 1.57 20.57
C THR A 15 4.77 2.58 19.83
N LEU A 16 5.37 3.72 19.46
CA LEU A 16 4.82 4.57 18.42
C LEU A 16 4.71 3.68 17.17
N ILE A 17 3.50 3.29 16.80
CA ILE A 17 3.24 2.74 15.47
C ILE A 17 3.29 3.94 14.52
N ALA A 18 4.52 4.35 14.19
CA ALA A 18 4.74 5.29 13.11
C ALA A 18 4.46 4.55 11.79
N GLN A 19 3.73 5.19 10.88
CA GLN A 19 3.54 4.69 9.52
C GLN A 19 4.91 4.38 8.92
N GLN A 20 5.06 3.16 8.40
CA GLN A 20 6.35 2.68 7.92
C GLN A 20 6.40 2.79 6.40
N ALA A 21 7.24 3.69 5.90
CA ALA A 21 7.57 3.73 4.49
C ALA A 21 8.24 2.41 4.07
N ILE A 22 7.66 1.72 3.09
CA ILE A 22 8.17 0.48 2.55
C ILE A 22 8.25 0.59 1.02
N THR A 23 9.43 0.30 0.48
CA THR A 23 9.73 0.55 -0.93
C THR A 23 9.98 -0.77 -1.64
N TRP A 24 9.34 -0.96 -2.79
CA TRP A 24 9.63 -2.07 -3.67
C TRP A 24 11.04 -1.94 -4.25
N LYS A 25 11.81 -3.03 -4.19
CA LYS A 25 13.12 -3.17 -4.84
C LYS A 25 13.05 -4.19 -6.00
N GLY A 26 12.30 -5.27 -5.79
CA GLY A 26 12.24 -6.41 -6.70
C GLY A 26 13.59 -7.13 -6.85
N GLY A 27 13.68 -8.02 -7.84
CA GLY A 27 14.95 -8.60 -8.30
C GLY A 27 15.50 -9.76 -7.47
N THR A 28 14.74 -10.32 -6.52
CA THR A 28 15.14 -11.58 -5.87
C THR A 28 15.18 -12.71 -6.90
N PRO A 29 16.32 -13.40 -7.12
CA PRO A 29 16.43 -14.42 -8.16
C PRO A 29 15.37 -15.52 -8.02
N GLY A 30 14.65 -15.80 -9.11
CA GLY A 30 13.54 -16.76 -9.20
C GLY A 30 12.20 -16.27 -8.63
N ARG A 31 12.15 -15.07 -8.04
CA ARG A 31 10.96 -14.45 -7.45
C ARG A 31 10.98 -12.93 -7.66
N GLU A 32 11.49 -12.46 -8.80
CA GLU A 32 11.91 -11.07 -9.01
C GLU A 32 10.75 -10.07 -8.92
N SER A 33 9.58 -10.48 -9.37
CA SER A 33 8.33 -9.71 -9.37
C SER A 33 7.34 -10.14 -8.28
N ASP A 34 7.70 -11.12 -7.45
CA ASP A 34 6.78 -11.71 -6.47
C ASP A 34 6.55 -10.75 -5.30
N TRP A 35 5.32 -10.25 -5.16
CA TRP A 35 4.91 -9.42 -4.03
C TRP A 35 5.18 -10.09 -2.68
N ASN A 36 4.98 -11.41 -2.61
CA ASN A 36 5.08 -12.20 -1.38
C ASN A 36 6.51 -12.68 -1.08
N GLU A 37 7.54 -12.11 -1.72
CA GLU A 37 8.94 -12.34 -1.39
C GLU A 37 9.46 -11.17 -0.53
N PRO A 38 9.68 -11.38 0.78
CA PRO A 38 10.09 -10.32 1.70
C PRO A 38 11.37 -9.59 1.24
N ARG A 39 12.32 -10.29 0.61
CA ARG A 39 13.58 -9.68 0.12
C ARG A 39 13.38 -8.66 -0.99
N ASN A 40 12.24 -8.67 -1.68
CA ASN A 40 11.87 -7.66 -2.67
C ASN A 40 11.48 -6.31 -2.02
N TRP A 41 11.36 -6.23 -0.70
CA TRP A 41 10.98 -5.02 0.03
C TRP A 41 12.15 -4.42 0.81
N SER A 42 12.20 -3.09 0.91
CA SER A 42 13.29 -2.36 1.59
C SER A 42 13.53 -2.82 3.03
N THR A 43 12.49 -3.27 3.72
CA THR A 43 12.49 -3.68 5.13
C THR A 43 12.72 -5.18 5.33
N ASN A 44 12.80 -5.97 4.25
CA ASN A 44 12.79 -7.43 4.27
C ASN A 44 11.54 -8.04 4.94
N CYS A 45 10.43 -7.31 4.95
CA CYS A 45 9.12 -7.73 5.44
C CYS A 45 8.05 -7.41 4.38
N LEU A 46 6.87 -8.05 4.46
CA LEU A 46 5.74 -7.71 3.60
C LEU A 46 5.06 -6.41 4.09
N PRO A 47 4.56 -5.55 3.18
CA PRO A 47 3.67 -4.45 3.54
C PRO A 47 2.41 -4.95 4.25
N ASN A 48 1.88 -4.13 5.15
CA ASN A 48 0.65 -4.35 5.89
C ASN A 48 -0.17 -3.05 5.98
N GLU A 49 -1.28 -3.06 6.70
CA GLU A 49 -2.24 -1.97 6.79
C GLU A 49 -1.66 -0.65 7.35
N PHE A 50 -0.49 -0.69 7.99
CA PHE A 50 0.23 0.48 8.52
C PHE A 50 1.36 0.97 7.61
N SER A 51 1.52 0.33 6.44
CA SER A 51 2.63 0.60 5.52
C SER A 51 2.29 1.69 4.51
N ASP A 52 3.21 2.65 4.37
CA ASP A 52 3.19 3.65 3.31
C ASP A 52 3.99 3.10 2.13
N LEU A 53 3.29 2.58 1.12
CA LEU A 53 3.89 1.81 0.05
C LEU A 53 4.41 2.71 -1.08
N ILE A 54 5.66 2.49 -1.46
CA ILE A 54 6.31 3.20 -2.57
C ILE A 54 6.74 2.21 -3.64
N ILE A 55 6.23 2.38 -4.86
CA ILE A 55 6.67 1.65 -6.05
C ILE A 55 7.53 2.61 -6.90
N PRO A 56 8.88 2.50 -6.82
CA PRO A 56 9.78 3.40 -7.54
C PRO A 56 10.03 2.91 -8.98
N ASP A 57 10.64 3.80 -9.78
CA ASP A 57 11.11 3.43 -11.12
C ASP A 57 12.33 2.53 -11.01
N VAL A 58 12.15 1.26 -11.37
CA VAL A 58 13.19 0.22 -11.38
C VAL A 58 13.75 -0.07 -12.79
N SER A 59 13.43 0.78 -13.78
CA SER A 59 13.87 0.62 -15.18
C SER A 59 15.37 0.77 -15.40
N THR A 60 16.13 1.11 -14.36
CA THR A 60 17.60 1.20 -14.41
C THR A 60 18.29 0.25 -13.42
N THR A 61 17.51 -0.53 -12.66
CA THR A 61 18.03 -1.43 -11.61
C THR A 61 17.60 -2.86 -11.88
N THR A 62 16.47 -3.30 -11.33
CA THR A 62 16.02 -4.70 -11.37
C THR A 62 15.10 -5.00 -12.54
N PHE A 63 14.55 -3.97 -13.21
CA PHE A 63 13.54 -4.09 -14.27
C PHE A 63 12.31 -4.92 -13.85
N SER A 64 12.13 -5.17 -12.56
CA SER A 64 11.17 -6.14 -12.03
C SER A 64 10.12 -5.42 -11.23
N THR A 65 8.93 -5.26 -11.80
CA THR A 65 7.80 -4.58 -11.17
C THR A 65 6.97 -5.55 -10.31
N PRO A 66 6.33 -5.07 -9.23
CA PRO A 66 5.55 -5.91 -8.34
C PRO A 66 4.31 -6.51 -9.01
N VAL A 67 4.04 -7.79 -8.70
CA VAL A 67 2.83 -8.51 -9.11
C VAL A 67 2.16 -9.15 -7.89
N ILE A 68 0.93 -8.74 -7.59
CA ILE A 68 0.06 -9.38 -6.60
C ILE A 68 -0.77 -10.43 -7.32
N LYS A 69 -0.49 -11.71 -7.05
CA LYS A 69 -1.13 -12.84 -7.76
C LYS A 69 -2.43 -13.29 -7.12
N GLU A 70 -2.50 -13.24 -5.80
CA GLU A 70 -3.63 -13.73 -5.02
C GLU A 70 -3.71 -13.04 -3.65
N GLY A 71 -4.81 -13.28 -2.94
CA GLY A 71 -5.01 -12.81 -1.58
C GLY A 71 -5.59 -11.39 -1.48
N ILE A 72 -5.69 -10.91 -0.25
CA ILE A 72 -6.10 -9.55 0.09
C ILE A 72 -4.88 -8.87 0.72
N VAL A 73 -4.45 -7.77 0.12
CA VAL A 73 -3.37 -6.93 0.61
C VAL A 73 -3.97 -5.63 1.10
N GLU A 74 -3.61 -5.23 2.30
CA GLU A 74 -4.06 -3.99 2.93
C GLU A 74 -2.84 -3.11 3.18
N ILE A 75 -2.93 -1.83 2.83
CA ILE A 75 -1.87 -0.83 3.03
C ILE A 75 -2.45 0.52 3.41
N ASN A 76 -1.65 1.34 4.09
CA ASN A 76 -2.08 2.69 4.47
C ASN A 76 -2.16 3.60 3.25
N SER A 77 -1.08 3.69 2.47
CA SER A 77 -1.03 4.51 1.27
C SER A 77 -0.25 3.84 0.16
N LEU A 78 -0.45 4.31 -1.08
CA LEU A 78 0.28 3.85 -2.25
C LEU A 78 0.74 5.05 -3.09
N THR A 79 2.05 5.16 -3.29
CA THR A 79 2.69 6.06 -4.25
C THR A 79 3.35 5.24 -5.35
N ILE A 80 2.96 5.47 -6.61
CA ILE A 80 3.61 4.90 -7.79
C ILE A 80 4.36 5.99 -8.54
N ALA A 81 5.69 5.87 -8.63
CA ALA A 81 6.50 6.81 -9.38
C ALA A 81 6.20 6.75 -10.89
N SER A 82 6.47 7.86 -11.59
CA SER A 82 6.40 7.92 -13.05
C SER A 82 7.22 6.78 -13.68
N ASN A 83 6.71 6.15 -14.75
CA ASN A 83 7.30 4.99 -15.44
C ASN A 83 7.36 3.67 -14.64
N SER A 84 6.83 3.64 -13.43
CA SER A 84 6.73 2.40 -12.65
C SER A 84 5.46 1.64 -13.02
N LYS A 85 5.34 0.39 -12.55
CA LYS A 85 4.14 -0.41 -12.77
C LYS A 85 3.80 -1.24 -11.54
N LEU A 86 2.52 -1.43 -11.25
CA LEU A 86 1.99 -2.39 -10.29
C LEU A 86 0.94 -3.24 -11.01
N THR A 87 1.04 -4.56 -10.88
CA THR A 87 0.05 -5.49 -11.43
C THR A 87 -0.72 -6.16 -10.30
N ILE A 88 -2.04 -6.08 -10.34
CA ILE A 88 -2.96 -6.81 -9.47
C ILE A 88 -3.67 -7.83 -10.36
N GLN A 89 -3.34 -9.12 -10.21
CA GLN A 89 -3.96 -10.19 -10.98
C GLN A 89 -5.27 -10.64 -10.33
N SER A 90 -6.17 -11.27 -11.10
CA SER A 90 -7.31 -11.97 -10.53
C SER A 90 -6.84 -13.27 -9.84
N PRO A 91 -7.29 -13.60 -8.61
CA PRO A 91 -8.37 -12.98 -7.84
C PRO A 91 -7.90 -12.00 -6.74
N ALA A 92 -6.69 -11.44 -6.84
CA ALA A 92 -6.12 -10.58 -5.82
C ALA A 92 -6.87 -9.26 -5.62
N ARG A 93 -6.77 -8.71 -4.41
CA ARG A 93 -7.34 -7.42 -4.03
C ARG A 93 -6.31 -6.59 -3.29
N LEU A 94 -6.17 -5.32 -3.66
CA LEU A 94 -5.40 -4.33 -2.93
C LEU A 94 -6.35 -3.30 -2.31
N ILE A 95 -6.28 -3.13 -0.99
CA ILE A 95 -7.06 -2.16 -0.22
C ILE A 95 -6.10 -1.07 0.26
N VAL A 96 -6.44 0.19 -0.05
CA VAL A 96 -5.66 1.38 0.33
C VAL A 96 -6.52 2.30 1.17
N TYR A 97 -6.06 2.64 2.37
CA TYR A 97 -6.87 3.36 3.36
C TYR A 97 -6.84 4.88 3.21
N SER A 98 -5.65 5.47 3.07
CA SER A 98 -5.46 6.91 3.25
C SER A 98 -5.39 7.67 1.94
N TYR A 99 -4.37 7.41 1.12
CA TYR A 99 -4.20 8.13 -0.14
C TYR A 99 -3.55 7.27 -1.24
N LEU A 100 -3.83 7.68 -2.48
CA LEU A 100 -3.22 7.20 -3.70
C LEU A 100 -2.48 8.36 -4.36
N GLU A 101 -1.23 8.15 -4.76
CA GLU A 101 -0.44 9.11 -5.50
C GLU A 101 0.16 8.46 -6.75
N GLY A 102 0.08 9.18 -7.87
CA GLY A 102 0.66 8.75 -9.15
C GLY A 102 -0.13 7.66 -9.87
N VAL A 103 -1.12 7.00 -9.25
CA VAL A 103 -1.91 5.92 -9.86
C VAL A 103 -2.70 6.39 -11.08
N ASN A 104 -2.55 5.69 -12.20
CA ASN A 104 -3.24 5.94 -13.47
C ASN A 104 -3.27 4.67 -14.35
N GLU A 105 -3.91 4.75 -15.51
CA GLU A 105 -4.10 3.62 -16.44
C GLU A 105 -2.78 3.05 -17.03
N TYR A 106 -1.67 3.78 -16.98
CA TYR A 106 -0.38 3.33 -17.54
C TYR A 106 0.46 2.58 -16.52
N ASN A 107 0.32 2.89 -15.22
CA ASN A 107 1.15 2.31 -14.16
C ASN A 107 0.42 1.31 -13.26
N LEU A 108 -0.89 1.14 -13.43
CA LEU A 108 -1.66 0.09 -12.75
C LEU A 108 -2.28 -0.85 -13.77
N VAL A 109 -1.98 -2.15 -13.65
CA VAL A 109 -2.70 -3.21 -14.36
C VAL A 109 -3.62 -3.90 -13.37
N GLU A 110 -4.92 -3.68 -13.53
CA GLU A 110 -5.98 -4.19 -12.65
C GLU A 110 -6.75 -5.30 -13.36
N GLU A 111 -6.30 -6.55 -13.21
CA GLU A 111 -7.08 -7.75 -13.55
C GLU A 111 -7.82 -8.30 -12.33
N GLY A 112 -7.33 -7.98 -11.12
CA GLY A 112 -8.01 -8.18 -9.84
C GLY A 112 -8.84 -6.95 -9.44
N ALA A 113 -8.69 -6.47 -8.20
CA ALA A 113 -9.36 -5.25 -7.75
C ALA A 113 -8.47 -4.32 -6.92
N LEU A 114 -8.58 -3.01 -7.17
CA LEU A 114 -8.09 -1.95 -6.29
C LEU A 114 -9.28 -1.31 -5.54
N LEU A 115 -9.19 -1.23 -4.22
CA LEU A 115 -10.20 -0.63 -3.34
C LEU A 115 -9.59 0.53 -2.56
N PHE A 116 -10.15 1.72 -2.71
CA PHE A 116 -9.70 2.92 -2.01
C PHE A 116 -10.73 3.35 -0.96
N MET A 117 -10.34 3.33 0.32
CA MET A 117 -11.20 3.49 1.49
C MET A 117 -11.06 4.88 2.13
N SER A 118 -11.02 5.95 1.33
CA SER A 118 -10.93 7.30 1.92
C SER A 118 -12.22 7.72 2.61
N GLU A 119 -12.11 8.39 3.77
CA GLU A 119 -13.24 8.88 4.58
C GLU A 119 -14.01 10.09 3.98
N GLN A 120 -13.86 10.40 2.69
CA GLN A 120 -14.48 11.60 2.07
C GLN A 120 -16.00 11.50 1.81
N SER A 121 -16.76 10.77 2.63
CA SER A 121 -18.24 10.75 2.57
C SER A 121 -18.97 11.38 3.77
N ALA A 122 -18.26 12.03 4.71
CA ALA A 122 -18.90 12.78 5.80
C ALA A 122 -18.87 14.32 5.59
N SER A 123 -19.91 14.81 4.91
CA SER A 123 -20.51 16.17 4.96
C SER A 123 -19.63 17.44 4.80
N THR A 124 -19.80 18.15 3.68
CA THR A 124 -20.10 19.61 3.66
C THR A 124 -20.80 19.98 2.33
N PRO A 125 -21.97 20.68 2.34
CA PRO A 125 -22.60 21.13 1.12
C PRO A 125 -21.91 22.40 0.60
N GLY A 126 -21.37 22.31 -0.63
CA GLY A 126 -21.09 23.48 -1.46
C GLY A 126 -19.62 23.85 -1.63
N ARG A 127 -18.95 23.23 -2.62
CA ARG A 127 -18.09 23.95 -3.57
C ARG A 127 -17.83 23.07 -4.79
N THR A 128 -18.33 23.50 -5.93
CA THR A 128 -18.02 22.92 -7.24
C THR A 128 -16.56 23.20 -7.60
N LYS A 129 -15.77 22.16 -7.88
CA LYS A 129 -14.92 22.02 -9.09
C LYS A 129 -14.61 20.54 -9.33
N ASN A 130 -15.21 20.03 -10.40
CA ASN A 130 -14.91 18.74 -11.01
C ASN A 130 -13.49 18.81 -11.61
N PRO A 131 -12.65 17.79 -11.37
CA PRO A 131 -12.29 16.92 -12.48
C PRO A 131 -12.58 15.47 -12.10
N LYS A 132 -13.38 14.81 -12.94
CA LYS A 132 -13.75 13.38 -12.93
C LYS A 132 -12.88 12.50 -12.02
N SER A 133 -13.24 12.42 -10.74
CA SER A 133 -12.80 11.35 -9.85
C SER A 133 -14.03 10.48 -9.61
N SER A 134 -14.16 9.43 -10.43
CA SER A 134 -15.17 8.39 -10.24
C SER A 134 -14.45 7.12 -9.80
N TYR A 135 -13.97 7.08 -8.57
CA TYR A 135 -13.52 5.85 -7.95
C TYR A 135 -14.37 5.57 -6.71
N ALA A 136 -15.63 5.25 -7.00
CA ALA A 136 -16.48 4.47 -6.12
C ALA A 136 -17.25 3.49 -7.04
N SER A 137 -16.59 2.42 -7.43
CA SER A 137 -17.25 1.28 -8.06
C SER A 137 -17.08 0.07 -7.15
N TYR A 138 -18.11 -0.23 -6.35
CA TYR A 138 -18.31 -1.56 -5.80
C TYR A 138 -18.60 -2.50 -6.97
N TYR A 139 -17.65 -3.34 -7.36
CA TYR A 139 -17.92 -4.47 -8.26
C TYR A 139 -18.12 -5.73 -7.41
N SER A 140 -19.37 -6.19 -7.36
CA SER A 140 -19.74 -7.51 -6.84
C SER A 140 -19.31 -8.57 -7.86
N PRO A 141 -18.66 -9.68 -7.44
CA PRO A 141 -18.40 -10.78 -8.36
C PRO A 141 -19.74 -11.34 -8.86
N LYS A 142 -19.84 -11.57 -10.16
CA LYS A 142 -20.94 -12.35 -10.73
C LYS A 142 -20.72 -13.81 -10.35
N ASN A 143 -21.76 -14.43 -9.79
CA ASN A 143 -21.88 -15.88 -9.59
C ASN A 143 -21.59 -16.66 -10.86
#